data_AF-A0A8J7RCB6-F1
#
_entry.id   AF-A0A8J7RCB6-F1
#
_cell.length_a   1.000
_cell.length_b   1.000
_cell.length_c   1.000
_cell.angle_alpha   90.00
_cell.angle_beta   90.00
_cell.angle_gamma   90.00
#
_symmetry.space_group_name_H-M   'P 1'
#
loop_
_entity.id
_entity.type
_entity.pdbx_description
1 polymer ?
#
loop_
_entity_poly.entity_id
_entity_poly.type
_entity_poly.pdbx_seq_one_letter_code
_entity_poly.pdbx_strand_id
1 'polypeptide(L)'
;MGCVEALNYEILLRYCSFKEYRAFIKEHYREKYEVQPGYKIFDLTLIGVPPIPIGVEGDSVIFPYTKPCHGTFVLKVEGKEEIKKLRSRK
;
A
#
# COMPACT_ATOMS: atom_id res chain seq x y z
N MET A 1 -17.55 13.61 2.67
CA MET A 1 -17.83 13.09 1.32
C MET A 1 -16.48 12.77 0.71
N GLY A 2 -15.95 11.57 1.00
CA GLY A 2 -14.61 11.15 0.58
C GLY A 2 -14.72 10.35 -0.70
N CYS A 3 -14.47 10.98 -1.84
CA CYS A 3 -14.61 10.33 -3.14
C CYS A 3 -13.38 9.47 -3.44
N VAL A 4 -13.51 8.17 -3.17
CA VAL A 4 -12.57 7.10 -3.58
C VAL A 4 -12.65 6.84 -5.09
N GLU A 5 -13.67 7.36 -5.78
CA GLU A 5 -13.94 7.20 -7.22
C GLU A 5 -12.95 7.95 -8.15
N ALA A 6 -12.08 8.82 -7.61
CA ALA A 6 -11.08 9.60 -8.36
C ALA A 6 -9.63 9.17 -8.09
N LEU A 7 -9.43 8.03 -7.43
CA LEU A 7 -8.08 7.54 -7.11
C LEU A 7 -7.47 6.91 -8.37
N ASN A 8 -6.61 7.67 -9.05
CA ASN A 8 -5.68 7.12 -10.03
C ASN A 8 -4.79 6.10 -9.32
N TYR A 9 -5.15 4.82 -9.44
CA TYR A 9 -4.33 3.73 -8.95
C TYR A 9 -3.54 3.14 -10.11
N GLU A 10 -2.25 2.98 -9.88
CA GLU A 10 -1.34 2.32 -10.79
C GLU A 10 -0.96 0.96 -10.19
N ILE A 11 -0.97 -0.08 -11.02
CA ILE A 11 -0.56 -1.42 -10.59
C ILE A 11 0.92 -1.59 -10.92
N LEU A 12 1.77 -1.57 -9.90
CA LEU A 12 3.22 -1.71 -10.07
C LEU A 12 3.63 -3.17 -10.25
N LEU A 13 2.99 -4.07 -9.49
CA LEU A 13 3.26 -5.50 -9.54
C LEU A 13 1.96 -6.29 -9.52
N ARG A 14 1.92 -7.36 -10.30
CA ARG A 14 0.79 -8.28 -10.43
C ARG A 14 1.26 -9.70 -10.13
N TYR A 15 0.44 -10.47 -9.41
CA TYR A 15 0.73 -11.88 -9.09
C TYR A 15 2.06 -12.12 -8.38
N CYS A 16 2.48 -11.19 -7.51
CA CYS A 16 3.74 -11.33 -6.79
C CYS A 16 3.59 -12.08 -5.48
N SER A 17 4.68 -12.72 -5.04
CA SER A 17 4.73 -13.34 -3.71
C SER A 17 4.92 -12.31 -2.58
N PHE A 18 4.61 -12.70 -1.34
CA PHE A 18 4.79 -11.84 -0.17
C PHE A 18 6.22 -11.32 0.01
N LYS A 19 7.21 -12.12 -0.39
CA LYS A 19 8.63 -11.74 -0.35
C LYS A 19 8.98 -10.69 -1.41
N GLU A 20 8.43 -10.85 -2.62
CA GLU A 20 8.77 -10.00 -3.76
C GLU A 20 8.26 -8.57 -3.57
N TYR A 21 6.98 -8.40 -3.22
CA TYR A 21 6.49 -7.04 -2.99
C TYR A 21 7.21 -6.37 -1.82
N ARG A 22 7.62 -7.14 -0.81
CA ARG A 22 8.33 -6.62 0.35
C ARG A 22 9.73 -6.13 -0.02
N ALA A 23 10.45 -6.89 -0.84
CA ALA A 23 11.74 -6.49 -1.39
C ALA A 23 11.57 -5.25 -2.27
N PHE A 24 10.62 -5.31 -3.21
CA PHE A 24 10.29 -4.20 -4.11
C PHE A 24 10.04 -2.90 -3.35
N ILE A 25 9.14 -2.91 -2.34
CA ILE A 25 8.83 -1.69 -1.59
C ILE A 25 10.05 -1.20 -0.81
N LYS A 26 10.86 -2.10 -0.26
CA LYS A 26 12.03 -1.74 0.56
C LYS A 26 13.18 -1.16 -0.25
N GLU A 27 13.36 -1.61 -1.49
CA GLU A 27 14.46 -1.23 -2.38
C GLU A 27 14.10 0.00 -3.22
N HIS A 28 12.86 0.08 -3.72
CA HIS A 28 12.42 1.20 -4.56
C HIS A 28 12.03 2.44 -3.74
N TYR A 29 11.50 2.27 -2.52
CA TYR A 29 11.02 3.40 -1.71
C TYR A 29 11.88 3.64 -0.48
N ARG A 30 12.34 4.89 -0.38
CA ARG A 30 13.15 5.36 0.75
C ARG A 30 12.28 5.64 1.98
N GLU A 31 11.09 6.21 1.77
CA GLU A 31 10.10 6.40 2.82
C GLU A 31 9.16 5.19 2.87
N LYS A 32 9.19 4.47 3.99
CA LYS A 32 8.41 3.25 4.20
C LYS A 32 7.90 3.16 5.62
N TYR A 33 6.66 2.69 5.76
CA TYR A 33 5.97 2.49 7.02
C TYR A 33 5.59 1.02 7.15
N GLU A 34 5.78 0.46 8.33
CA GLU A 34 5.37 -0.91 8.61
C GLU A 34 4.04 -0.89 9.35
N VAL A 35 3.03 -1.54 8.78
CA VAL A 35 1.72 -1.66 9.40
C VAL A 35 1.41 -3.11 9.76
N GLN A 36 0.51 -3.28 10.72
CA GLN A 36 -0.02 -4.59 11.09
C GLN A 36 -1.11 -5.04 10.11
N PRO A 37 -1.27 -6.36 9.87
CA PRO A 37 -2.40 -6.89 9.13
C PRO A 37 -3.71 -6.47 9.79
N GLY A 38 -4.73 -6.19 8.97
CA GLY A 38 -5.98 -5.59 9.42
C GLY A 38 -6.00 -4.07 9.43
N TYR A 39 -4.89 -3.40 9.08
CA TYR A 39 -4.88 -1.97 8.84
C TYR A 39 -5.78 -1.60 7.65
N LYS A 40 -6.64 -0.60 7.82
CA LYS A 40 -7.49 -0.07 6.76
C LYS A 40 -6.85 1.15 6.12
N ILE A 41 -6.69 1.13 4.80
CA ILE A 41 -6.15 2.22 4.00
C ILE A 41 -7.05 2.45 2.77
N PHE A 42 -7.47 3.67 2.47
CA PHE A 42 -8.43 3.95 1.39
C PHE A 42 -9.68 3.05 1.42
N ASP A 43 -10.18 2.75 2.62
CA ASP A 43 -11.27 1.78 2.90
C ASP A 43 -10.94 0.30 2.60
N LEU A 44 -9.77 0.01 2.03
CA LEU A 44 -9.26 -1.34 1.81
C LEU A 44 -8.60 -1.89 3.07
N THR A 45 -8.96 -3.11 3.45
CA THR A 45 -8.30 -3.82 4.56
C THR A 45 -7.07 -4.54 4.04
N LEU A 46 -5.90 -4.21 4.57
CA LEU A 46 -4.64 -4.85 4.21
C LEU A 46 -4.57 -6.24 4.85
N ILE A 47 -4.52 -7.26 3.98
CA ILE A 47 -4.42 -8.66 4.35
C ILE A 47 -3.06 -9.18 3.87
N GLY A 48 -2.27 -9.70 4.80
CA GLY A 48 -0.95 -10.22 4.49
C GLY A 48 -0.15 -10.61 5.73
N VAL A 49 1.12 -10.95 5.50
CA VAL A 49 2.05 -11.36 6.56
C VAL A 49 2.67 -10.12 7.22
N PRO A 50 2.58 -9.96 8.56
CA PRO A 50 3.24 -8.88 9.26
C PRO A 50 4.78 -8.99 9.21
N PRO A 51 5.51 -7.86 9.20
CA PRO A 51 5.03 -6.49 9.00
C PRO A 51 4.77 -6.20 7.51
N ILE A 52 3.65 -5.51 7.23
CA ILE A 52 3.27 -5.12 5.87
C ILE A 52 3.92 -3.77 5.57
N PRO A 53 4.94 -3.70 4.69
CA PRO A 53 5.54 -2.44 4.28
C PRO A 53 4.57 -1.66 3.36
N ILE A 54 4.41 -0.38 3.66
CA ILE A 54 3.76 0.62 2.83
C ILE A 54 4.83 1.61 2.40
N GLY A 55 5.07 1.73 1.10
CA GLY A 55 5.95 2.74 0.53
C GLY A 55 5.22 4.08 0.42
N VAL A 56 5.97 5.17 0.54
CA VAL A 56 5.48 6.50 0.19
C VAL A 56 6.43 7.12 -0.81
N GLU A 57 5.88 7.64 -1.91
CA GLU A 57 6.63 8.32 -2.96
C GLU A 57 5.96 9.65 -3.27
N GLY A 58 6.52 10.73 -2.73
CA GLY A 58 5.94 12.07 -2.87
C GLY A 58 4.53 12.12 -2.28
N ASP A 59 3.54 12.25 -3.16
CA ASP A 59 2.11 12.30 -2.85
C ASP A 59 1.37 10.97 -3.10
N SER A 60 2.11 9.91 -3.45
CA SER A 60 1.60 8.56 -3.67
C SER A 60 1.94 7.61 -2.54
N VAL A 61 1.01 6.70 -2.23
CA VAL A 61 1.19 5.59 -1.30
C VAL A 61 1.21 4.27 -2.07
N ILE A 62 2.12 3.40 -1.69
CA ILE A 62 2.34 2.10 -2.31
C ILE A 62 2.06 1.02 -1.29
N PHE A 63 1.08 0.16 -1.55
CA PHE A 63 0.69 -0.89 -0.62
C PHE A 63 0.36 -2.20 -1.36
N PRO A 64 0.63 -3.35 -0.71
CA PRO A 64 0.20 -4.62 -1.23
C PRO A 64 -1.30 -4.82 -1.02
N TYR A 65 -2.01 -5.24 -2.06
CA TYR A 65 -3.41 -5.58 -2.01
C TYR A 65 -3.61 -7.02 -2.47
N THR A 66 -4.07 -7.87 -1.55
CA THR A 66 -4.29 -9.29 -1.81
C THR A 66 -5.76 -9.53 -2.12
N LYS A 67 -6.09 -9.89 -3.36
CA LYS A 67 -7.43 -10.40 -3.70
C LYS A 67 -7.45 -11.93 -3.55
N PRO A 68 -8.41 -12.52 -2.81
CA PRO A 68 -8.49 -13.98 -2.64
C PRO A 68 -8.67 -14.75 -3.96
N CYS A 69 -9.24 -14.10 -4.98
CA CYS A 69 -9.51 -14.70 -6.29
C CYS A 69 -8.40 -14.48 -7.34
N HIS A 70 -7.57 -13.43 -7.21
CA HIS A 70 -6.60 -13.03 -8.23
C HIS A 70 -5.15 -12.96 -7.71
N GLY A 71 -4.91 -13.24 -6.43
CA GLY A 71 -3.57 -13.19 -5.83
C GLY A 71 -3.18 -11.80 -5.32
N THR A 72 -1.88 -11.58 -5.13
CA THR A 72 -1.33 -10.37 -4.51
C THR A 72 -0.84 -9.38 -5.56
N PHE A 73 -1.21 -8.12 -5.35
CA PHE A 73 -0.89 -6.98 -6.20
C PHE A 73 -0.18 -5.92 -5.39
N VAL A 74 0.61 -5.07 -6.05
CA VAL A 74 1.13 -3.84 -5.45
C VAL A 74 0.50 -2.67 -6.17
N LEU A 75 -0.23 -1.86 -5.39
CA LEU A 75 -0.94 -0.70 -5.89
C LEU A 75 -0.22 0.55 -5.44
N LYS A 76 -0.08 1.50 -6.35
CA LYS A 76 0.34 2.87 -6.11
C LYS A 76 -0.88 3.76 -6.25
N VAL A 77 -1.21 4.50 -5.21
CA VAL A 77 -2.41 5.34 -5.16
C VAL A 77 -2.03 6.72 -4.67
N GLU A 78 -2.45 7.75 -5.38
CA GLU A 78 -2.27 9.14 -4.95
C GLU A 78 -3.21 9.45 -3.78
N GLY A 79 -2.66 9.92 -2.66
CA GLY A 79 -3.47 10.13 -1.46
C GLY A 79 -2.73 10.86 -0.35
N LYS A 80 -2.62 12.18 -0.52
CA LYS A 80 -1.97 13.09 0.45
C LYS A 80 -2.55 12.98 1.86
N GLU A 81 -3.86 12.79 1.99
CA GLU A 81 -4.53 12.66 3.28
C GLU A 81 -4.10 11.38 4.02
N GLU A 82 -4.03 10.26 3.31
CA GLU A 82 -3.64 8.98 3.88
C GLU A 82 -2.16 8.98 4.26
N ILE A 83 -1.31 9.60 3.44
CA ILE A 83 0.10 9.85 3.77
C ILE A 83 0.22 10.69 5.04
N LYS A 84 -0.60 11.73 5.18
CA LYS A 84 -0.60 12.58 6.37
C LYS A 84 -1.00 11.78 7.61
N LYS A 85 -1.98 10.87 7.53
CA LYS A 85 -2.32 9.95 8.62
C LYS A 85 -1.19 8.98 8.96
N LEU A 86 -0.55 8.39 7.94
CA LEU A 86 0.60 7.50 8.12
C LEU A 86 1.78 8.22 8.78
N ARG A 87 2.10 9.44 8.34
CA ARG A 87 3.15 10.31 8.91
C ARG A 87 2.82 10.79 10.33
N SER A 88 1.56 11.06 10.62
CA SER A 88 1.13 11.56 11.94
C SER A 88 1.10 10.47 13.02
N ARG A 89 1.22 9.19 12.66
CA ARG A 89 1.19 8.04 13.58
C ARG A 89 2.58 7.68 14.15
N LYS A 90 3.55 8.59 14.00
CA LYS A 90 4.92 8.45 14.49
C LYS A 90 5.00 8.60 16.01
#